data_AF-A0A0M2VDK5-F1
#
_entry.id   AF-A0A0M2VDK5-F1
#
_cell.length_a   1.000
_cell.length_b   1.000
_cell.length_c   1.000
_cell.angle_alpha   90.00
_cell.angle_beta   90.00
_cell.angle_gamma   90.00
#
_symmetry.space_group_name_H-M   'P 1'
#
loop_
_entity.id
_entity.type
_entity.pdbx_description
1 polymer ?
#
loop_
_entity_poly.entity_id
_entity_poly.type
_entity_poly.pdbx_seq_one_letter_code
_entity_poly.pdbx_strand_id
1 'polypeptide(L)' 'MNTNQQHRFNNLYQEYLNALILQGKSPKTVDMYSRYLRQVSTFFDTCPDALTAAELKGYFLSLVETKSWSAACP' A
#
# COMPACT_ATOMS: atom_id res chain seq x y z
N MET A 1 -9.46 -0.54 11.38
CA MET A 1 -10.06 -1.65 10.61
C MET A 1 -10.73 -2.65 11.55
N ASN A 2 -11.89 -3.19 11.18
CA ASN A 2 -12.52 -4.31 11.90
C ASN A 2 -11.78 -5.64 11.67
N THR A 3 -11.92 -6.63 12.56
CA THR A 3 -11.22 -7.92 12.51
C THR A 3 -11.41 -8.64 11.17
N ASN A 4 -12.63 -8.66 10.63
CA ASN A 4 -12.91 -9.25 9.31
C ASN A 4 -12.19 -8.52 8.16
N GLN A 5 -12.10 -7.19 8.22
CA GLN A 5 -11.39 -6.39 7.23
C GLN A 5 -9.89 -6.63 7.31
N GLN A 6 -9.36 -6.84 8.52
CA GLN A 6 -7.95 -7.14 8.75
C GLN A 6 -7.55 -8.51 8.21
N HIS A 7 -8.38 -9.55 8.40
CA HIS A 7 -8.16 -10.86 7.78
C HIS A 7 -8.18 -10.78 6.25
N ARG A 8 -9.15 -10.04 5.69
CA ARG A 8 -9.25 -9.84 4.24
C ARG A 8 -8.03 -9.10 3.69
N PHE A 9 -7.58 -8.05 4.37
CA PHE A 9 -6.35 -7.33 4.03
C PHE A 9 -5.12 -8.22 4.07
N ASN A 10 -4.98 -9.04 5.11
CA ASN A 10 -3.82 -9.92 5.23
C ASN A 10 -3.75 -10.94 4.08
N ASN A 11 -4.89 -11.51 3.68
CA ASN A 11 -4.95 -12.44 2.55
C ASN A 11 -4.54 -11.75 1.24
N LEU A 12 -5.13 -10.61 0.92
CA LEU A 12 -4.79 -9.82 -0.27
C LEU A 12 -3.33 -9.34 -0.25
N TYR A 13 -2.82 -8.99 0.92
CA TYR A 13 -1.42 -8.58 1.11
C TYR A 13 -0.46 -9.72 0.78
N GLN A 14 -0.75 -10.95 1.21
CA GLN A 14 0.07 -12.12 0.87
C GLN A 14 0.03 -12.44 -0.62
N GLU A 15 -1.16 -12.39 -1.25
CA GLU A 15 -1.30 -12.56 -2.70
C GLU A 15 -0.49 -11.52 -3.48
N TYR A 16 -0.53 -10.26 -3.03
CA TYR A 16 0.23 -9.17 -3.63
C TYR A 16 1.75 -9.38 -3.53
N LEU A 17 2.25 -9.80 -2.36
CA LEU A 17 3.66 -10.13 -2.18
C LEU A 17 4.09 -11.28 -3.10
N ASN A 18 3.30 -12.34 -3.18
CA ASN A 18 3.57 -13.46 -4.07
C ASN A 18 3.59 -13.01 -5.54
N ALA A 19 2.66 -12.16 -5.96
CA ALA A 19 2.64 -11.61 -7.32
C ALA A 19 3.90 -10.80 -7.63
N LEU A 20 4.38 -9.97 -6.69
CA LEU A 20 5.61 -9.19 -6.88
C LEU A 20 6.86 -10.08 -6.97
N ILE A 21 6.92 -11.15 -6.18
CA ILE A 21 8.00 -12.14 -6.24
C ILE A 21 7.98 -12.87 -7.59
N LEU A 22 6.79 -13.31 -8.04
CA LEU A 22 6.61 -13.97 -9.34
C LEU A 22 6.95 -13.05 -10.52
N GLN A 23 6.74 -11.74 -10.38
CA GLN A 23 7.18 -10.73 -11.36
C GLN A 23 8.70 -10.51 -11.38
N GLY A 24 9.47 -11.19 -10.52
CA GLY A 24 10.93 -11.05 -10.45
C GLY A 24 11.38 -9.69 -9.89
N LYS A 25 10.55 -9.02 -9.08
CA LYS A 25 10.93 -7.75 -8.45
C LYS A 25 12.02 -7.98 -7.40
N SER A 26 12.92 -7.00 -7.28
CA SER A 26 13.95 -6.99 -6.22
C SER A 26 13.30 -7.00 -4.84
N PRO A 27 13.89 -7.67 -3.83
CA PRO A 27 13.40 -7.65 -2.45
C PRO A 27 13.22 -6.24 -1.90
N LYS A 28 14.09 -5.29 -2.30
CA LYS A 28 13.97 -3.87 -1.90
C LYS A 28 12.70 -3.24 -2.46
N THR A 29 12.38 -3.55 -3.71
CA THR A 29 11.15 -3.11 -4.35
C THR A 29 9.94 -3.72 -3.64
N VAL A 30 9.94 -5.02 -3.38
CA VAL A 30 8.85 -5.68 -2.64
C VAL A 30 8.62 -5.03 -1.27
N ASP A 31 9.69 -4.80 -0.50
CA ASP A 31 9.60 -4.14 0.81
C ASP A 31 8.98 -2.74 0.69
N MET A 32 9.48 -1.92 -0.25
CA MET A 32 8.98 -0.56 -0.47
C MET A 32 7.48 -0.54 -0.83
N TYR A 33 7.05 -1.36 -1.80
CA TYR A 33 5.64 -1.44 -2.18
C TYR A 33 4.76 -1.95 -1.03
N SER A 34 5.25 -2.93 -0.26
CA SER A 34 4.53 -3.48 0.89
C SER A 34 4.36 -2.45 2.03
N ARG A 35 5.37 -1.60 2.25
CA ARG A 35 5.33 -0.49 3.21
C ARG A 35 4.30 0.55 2.80
N TYR A 36 4.25 0.93 1.53
CA TYR A 36 3.24 1.87 1.04
C TYR A 36 1.83 1.32 1.23
N LEU A 37 1.61 0.05 0.91
CA LEU A 37 0.29 -0.57 1.06
C LEU A 37 -0.19 -0.55 2.52
N ARG A 38 0.72 -0.81 3.47
CA ARG A 38 0.45 -0.67 4.91
C ARG A 38 0.20 0.77 5.33
N GLN A 39 0.92 1.73 4.77
CA GLN A 39 0.74 3.14 5.08
C GLN A 39 -0.62 3.65 4.58
N VAL A 40 -1.04 3.22 3.39
CA VAL A 40 -2.37 3.49 2.82
C VAL A 40 -3.46 2.86 3.70
N SER A 41 -3.35 1.58 4.05
CA SER A 41 -4.36 0.92 4.90
C SER A 41 -4.47 1.58 6.28
N THR A 42 -3.35 2.09 6.83
CA THR A 42 -3.33 2.80 8.11
C THR A 42 -3.93 4.20 7.99
N PHE A 43 -3.68 4.91 6.88
CA PHE A 43 -4.20 6.27 6.66
C PHE A 43 -5.72 6.29 6.50
N PHE A 44 -6.27 5.34 5.74
CA PHE A 44 -7.71 5.25 5.52
C PHE A 44 -8.44 4.47 6.62
N ASP A 45 -7.72 3.68 7.42
CA ASP A 45 -8.27 2.71 8.38
C ASP A 45 -9.29 1.73 7.73
N THR A 46 -9.21 1.55 6.41
CA THR A 46 -10.08 0.67 5.62
C THR A 46 -9.28 -0.37 4.84
N CYS A 47 -9.97 -1.40 4.35
CA CYS A 47 -9.37 -2.38 3.47
C CYS A 47 -9.17 -1.75 2.08
N PRO A 48 -7.97 -1.87 1.47
CA PRO A 48 -7.68 -1.25 0.19
C PRO A 48 -8.54 -1.78 -0.97
N ASP A 49 -9.21 -2.91 -0.78
CA ASP A 49 -10.24 -3.42 -1.70
C ASP A 49 -11.45 -2.47 -1.84
N ALA A 50 -11.76 -1.72 -0.79
CA ALA A 50 -12.84 -0.73 -0.79
C ALA A 50 -12.38 0.66 -1.25
N LEU A 51 -11.07 0.86 -1.48
CA LEU A 51 -10.55 2.16 -1.91
C LEU A 51 -10.80 2.35 -3.40
N THR A 52 -11.42 3.47 -3.73
CA THR A 52 -11.57 3.87 -5.13
C THR A 52 -10.28 4.49 -5.66
N ALA A 53 -10.07 4.41 -6.97
CA ALA A 53 -8.93 5.08 -7.61
C ALA A 53 -8.91 6.60 -7.37
N ALA A 54 -10.07 7.23 -7.11
CA ALA A 54 -10.18 8.64 -6.78
C ALA A 54 -9.62 8.95 -5.38
N GLU A 55 -9.96 8.13 -4.38
CA GLU A 55 -9.43 8.27 -3.01
C GLU A 55 -7.91 8.03 -2.97
N LEU A 56 -7.43 7.03 -3.72
CA LEU A 56 -6.00 6.79 -3.88
C LEU A 56 -5.29 7.99 -4.51
N LYS A 57 -5.86 8.60 -5.55
CA LYS A 57 -5.31 9.81 -6.17
C LYS A 57 -5.25 10.98 -5.18
N GLY A 58 -6.31 11.20 -4.40
CA GLY A 58 -6.32 12.23 -3.36
C GLY A 58 -5.25 11.99 -2.28
N TYR A 59 -5.04 10.72 -1.90
CA TYR A 59 -3.96 10.34 -0.99
C TYR A 59 -2.57 10.57 -1.58
N PHE A 60 -2.34 10.19 -2.84
CA PHE A 60 -1.04 10.45 -3.47
C PHE A 60 -0.78 11.95 -3.62
N LEU A 61 -1.80 12.74 -3.93
CA LEU A 61 -1.67 14.19 -4.06
C LEU A 61 -1.32 14.85 -2.72
N SER A 62 -2.04 14.50 -1.65
CA SER A 62 -1.70 14.98 -0.31
C SER A 62 -0.33 14.50 0.17
N LEU A 63 0.06 13.27 -0.19
CA LEU A 63 1.38 12.72 0.16
C LEU A 63 2.52 13.44 -0.57
N VAL A 64 2.31 13.86 -1.82
CA VAL A 64 3.27 14.68 -2.59
C VAL A 64 3.36 16.11 -2.05
N GLU A 65 2.24 16.69 -1.63
CA GLU A 65 2.21 18.03 -1.02
C GLU A 65 2.84 18.05 0.38
N THR A 66 2.64 16.99 1.17
CA THR A 66 3.10 16.92 2.56
C THR A 66 4.55 16.42 2.66
N LYS A 67 4.95 15.49 1.79
CA LYS A 67 6.32 15.00 1.68
C LYS A 67 6.91 15.51 0.37
N SER A 68 7.60 16.66 0.43
CA SER A 68 8.67 16.97 -0.53
C SER A 68 9.47 15.70 -0.77
N TRP A 69 9.65 15.35 -2.04
CA TRP A 69 10.08 14.07 -2.62
C TRP A 69 11.35 13.38 -2.06
N SER A 70 11.91 13.82 -0.94
CA SER A 70 13.15 13.33 -0.33
C SER A 70 13.02 11.98 0.40
N ALA A 71 11.84 11.36 0.48
CA ALA A 71 11.63 10.08 1.17
C ALA A 71 11.52 8.85 0.25
N ALA A 72 11.55 9.04 -1.08
CA ALA A 72 11.32 7.98 -2.06
C ALA A 72 12.61 7.30 -2.58
N CYS A 73 13.78 7.63 -2.03
CA CYS A 73 15.05 7.07 -2.50
C CYS A 73 15.99 6.76 -1.32
N PRO A 74 16.19 5.49 -0.97
CA PRO A 74 17.45 4.97 -0.46
C PRO A 74 18.25 4.24 -1.56
#